data_AF-A0A5C8DJG7-F1
#
_entry.id   AF-A0A5C8DJG7-F1
#
_cell.length_a   1.000
_cell.length_b   1.000
_cell.length_c   1.000
_cell.angle_alpha   90.00
_cell.angle_beta   90.00
_cell.angle_gamma   90.00
#
_symmetry.space_group_name_H-M   'P 1'
#
loop_
_entity.id
_entity.type
_entity.pdbx_description
1 polymer ?
#
loop_
_entity_poly.entity_id
_entity_poly.type
_entity_poly.pdbx_seq_one_letter_code
_entity_poly.pdbx_strand_id
1 'polypeptide(L)'
;MIRLAAALALFLSIVFTSCMKGSSGTGDPNPYKPIQKDTVSTGQMWGLTIGETSSNIYTMLQDIRTEKQISYLGVVGNVFSDLSQIQEKIPLYNSLFMDETAGTPTGIQLGFEASKVKLIYMNNGTPLSKWPSINDFQNGITIGDSISTLYDKLVAIKNVAVYGDKLQRLSLFDKNLTAPFDPGMTGSTQWQVVTTTVNKRWQLLELNFSSGSLASIYYTLYENY
;
A
#
# COMPACT_ATOMS: atom_id res chain seq x y z
N MET A 1 80.25 2.52 36.20
CA MET A 1 79.85 1.09 36.21
C MET A 1 78.72 0.92 35.21
N ILE A 2 78.92 0.04 34.20
CA ILE A 2 77.99 -0.99 33.67
C ILE A 2 76.48 -0.72 33.88
N ARG A 3 75.54 -0.84 32.94
CA ARG A 3 75.41 -1.20 31.52
C ARG A 3 73.90 -1.05 31.17
N LEU A 4 73.62 -1.11 29.87
CA LEU A 4 72.47 -1.77 29.23
C LEU A 4 71.24 -0.93 28.84
N ALA A 5 71.05 -0.93 27.52
CA ALA A 5 69.91 -0.47 26.74
C ALA A 5 68.65 -1.32 26.96
N ALA A 6 67.48 -0.76 26.65
CA ALA A 6 66.58 -1.26 25.61
C ALA A 6 65.28 -0.44 25.57
N ALA A 7 64.86 -0.14 24.33
CA ALA A 7 63.60 0.45 23.96
C ALA A 7 62.38 -0.38 24.39
N LEU A 8 61.22 0.24 24.63
CA LEU A 8 59.94 -0.32 24.15
C LEU A 8 58.76 0.67 24.19
N ALA A 9 58.15 0.81 23.01
CA ALA A 9 56.72 0.91 22.70
C ALA A 9 55.88 2.09 23.26
N LEU A 10 55.79 3.09 22.39
CA LEU A 10 54.55 3.79 22.02
C LEU A 10 53.33 2.83 22.01
N PHE A 11 52.30 3.08 22.82
CA PHE A 11 50.96 2.51 22.61
C PHE A 11 49.98 3.64 22.36
N LEU A 12 49.93 4.05 21.09
CA LEU A 12 48.88 4.90 20.53
C LEU A 12 47.66 4.00 20.33
N SER A 13 46.66 4.11 21.20
CA SER A 13 45.41 3.37 21.11
C SER A 13 44.56 3.91 19.95
N ILE A 14 44.83 3.42 18.73
CA ILE A 14 43.94 3.59 17.59
C ILE A 14 42.70 2.76 17.87
N VAL A 15 41.62 3.42 18.28
CA VAL A 15 40.29 2.82 18.33
C VAL A 15 39.86 2.60 16.89
N PHE A 16 40.05 1.38 16.39
CA PHE A 16 39.43 0.94 15.15
C PHE A 16 37.92 0.91 15.37
N THR A 17 37.22 1.97 14.98
CA THR A 17 35.80 1.90 14.64
C THR A 17 35.68 1.01 13.41
N SER A 18 35.58 -0.29 13.64
CA SER A 18 35.17 -1.24 12.62
C SER A 18 33.74 -0.92 12.24
N CYS A 19 33.56 -0.31 11.07
CA CYS A 19 32.28 -0.31 10.38
C CYS A 19 31.93 -1.78 10.09
N MET A 20 31.10 -2.38 10.93
CA MET A 20 30.41 -3.61 10.57
C MET A 20 29.54 -3.31 9.37
N LYS A 21 30.05 -3.67 8.18
CA LYS A 21 29.29 -3.76 6.95
C LYS A 21 28.13 -4.72 7.24
N GLY A 22 26.93 -4.15 7.39
CA GLY A 22 25.71 -4.91 7.62
C GLY A 22 25.62 -6.05 6.61
N SER A 23 25.43 -7.25 7.13
CA SER A 23 25.10 -8.44 6.37
C SER A 23 23.98 -8.10 5.39
N SER A 24 24.31 -8.07 4.11
CA SER A 24 23.32 -8.14 3.04
C SER A 24 22.72 -9.55 3.13
N GLY A 25 21.57 -9.65 3.80
CA GLY A 25 20.77 -10.85 3.77
C GLY A 25 20.56 -11.29 2.33
N THR A 26 20.65 -12.59 2.08
CA THR A 26 20.20 -13.23 0.85
C THR A 26 18.67 -13.10 0.78
N GLY A 27 18.19 -11.91 0.45
CA GLY A 27 16.83 -11.73 -0.03
C GLY A 27 16.75 -12.39 -1.39
N ASP A 28 15.68 -13.15 -1.63
CA ASP A 28 15.32 -13.57 -2.98
C ASP A 28 15.51 -12.39 -3.94
N PRO A 29 16.14 -12.59 -5.11
CA PRO A 29 16.36 -11.49 -6.04
C PRO A 29 14.99 -10.86 -6.33
N ASN A 30 14.83 -9.58 -5.96
CA ASN A 30 13.65 -8.82 -6.33
C ASN A 30 13.48 -9.00 -7.84
N PRO A 31 12.39 -9.63 -8.33
CA PRO A 31 12.26 -9.94 -9.75
C PRO A 31 12.19 -8.68 -10.62
N TYR A 32 12.10 -7.49 -10.00
CA TYR A 32 12.00 -6.20 -10.63
C TYR A 32 13.31 -5.42 -10.51
N LYS A 33 13.95 -5.15 -11.65
CA LYS A 33 15.12 -4.27 -11.72
C LYS A 33 14.68 -2.86 -12.10
N PRO A 34 14.99 -1.82 -11.30
CA PRO A 34 14.78 -0.44 -11.73
C PRO A 34 15.80 -0.11 -12.83
N ILE A 35 15.31 0.29 -14.00
CA ILE A 35 16.15 0.64 -15.17
C ILE A 35 16.17 2.13 -15.47
N GLN A 36 15.23 2.90 -14.92
CA GLN A 36 15.21 4.36 -14.98
C GLN A 36 14.57 4.92 -13.73
N LYS A 37 15.08 6.06 -13.24
CA LYS A 37 14.49 6.84 -12.15
C LYS A 37 14.52 8.32 -12.47
N ASP A 38 13.50 9.04 -12.04
CA ASP A 38 13.42 10.49 -12.17
C ASP A 38 12.63 11.10 -11.01
N THR A 39 12.78 12.41 -10.80
CA THR A 39 12.02 13.19 -9.83
C THR A 39 11.57 14.50 -10.45
N VAL A 40 10.26 14.73 -10.45
CA VAL A 40 9.65 15.97 -10.94
C VAL A 40 9.15 16.76 -9.74
N SER A 41 9.72 17.95 -9.54
CA SER A 41 9.33 18.89 -8.47
C SER A 41 8.84 20.24 -9.01
N THR A 42 8.83 20.43 -10.33
CA THR A 42 8.27 21.59 -11.03
C THR A 42 7.71 21.16 -12.39
N GLY A 43 6.72 21.87 -12.93
CA GLY A 43 6.13 21.54 -14.23
C GLY A 43 5.12 20.40 -14.13
N GLN A 44 5.22 19.41 -15.03
CA GLN A 44 4.26 18.31 -15.11
C GLN A 44 4.89 17.00 -15.60
N MET A 45 4.27 15.87 -15.23
CA MET A 45 4.53 14.54 -15.80
C MET A 45 3.21 13.88 -16.18
N TRP A 46 3.08 13.41 -17.42
CA TRP A 46 1.83 12.84 -17.94
C TRP A 46 0.61 13.78 -17.84
N GLY A 47 0.84 15.10 -17.81
CA GLY A 47 -0.21 16.09 -17.55
C GLY A 47 -0.50 16.33 -16.06
N LEU A 48 0.04 15.50 -15.15
CA LEU A 48 -0.06 15.70 -13.71
C LEU A 48 0.82 16.90 -13.32
N THR A 49 0.17 18.00 -12.96
CA THR A 49 0.84 19.29 -12.75
C THR A 49 1.22 19.47 -11.28
N ILE A 50 2.48 19.82 -11.03
CA ILE A 50 2.94 20.14 -9.68
C ILE A 50 2.23 21.41 -9.17
N GLY A 51 1.76 21.37 -7.93
CA GLY A 51 0.97 22.42 -7.28
C GLY A 51 -0.54 22.20 -7.32
N GLU A 52 -1.02 21.31 -8.19
CA GLU A 52 -2.46 21.01 -8.30
C GLU A 52 -3.01 20.26 -7.09
N THR A 53 -4.31 20.44 -6.85
CA THR A 53 -5.01 19.76 -5.76
C THR A 53 -5.13 18.26 -6.01
N SER A 54 -5.16 17.47 -4.94
CA SER A 54 -5.41 16.02 -4.99
C SER A 54 -6.66 15.67 -5.81
N SER A 55 -7.76 16.40 -5.65
CA SER A 55 -8.98 16.18 -6.45
C SER A 55 -8.74 16.39 -7.95
N ASN A 56 -8.02 17.45 -8.35
CA ASN A 56 -7.70 17.71 -9.75
C ASN A 56 -6.75 16.66 -10.31
N ILE A 57 -5.72 16.28 -9.55
CA ILE A 57 -4.80 15.19 -9.90
C ILE A 57 -5.55 13.88 -10.09
N TYR A 58 -6.55 13.59 -9.25
CA TYR A 58 -7.39 12.42 -9.41
C TYR A 58 -8.16 12.45 -10.73
N THR A 59 -8.78 13.57 -11.08
CA THR A 59 -9.45 13.74 -12.39
C THR A 59 -8.48 13.53 -13.55
N MET A 60 -7.29 14.13 -13.50
CA MET A 60 -6.26 13.95 -14.53
C MET A 60 -5.85 12.47 -14.65
N LEU A 61 -5.72 11.74 -13.54
CA LEU A 61 -5.44 10.30 -13.55
C LEU A 61 -6.57 9.50 -14.21
N GLN A 62 -7.83 9.87 -13.99
CA GLN A 62 -8.97 9.23 -14.64
C GLN A 62 -8.92 9.43 -16.16
N ASP A 63 -8.61 10.65 -16.61
CA ASP A 63 -8.54 11.01 -18.02
C ASP A 63 -7.43 10.24 -18.76
N ILE A 64 -6.26 10.10 -18.15
CA ILE A 64 -5.11 9.41 -18.78
C ILE A 64 -5.09 7.90 -18.53
N ARG A 65 -6.01 7.35 -17.72
CA ARG A 65 -5.98 5.96 -17.24
C ARG A 65 -5.81 4.95 -18.37
N THR A 66 -6.62 5.07 -19.42
CA THR A 66 -6.62 4.13 -20.54
C THR A 66 -5.36 4.29 -21.40
N GLU A 67 -4.96 5.54 -21.68
CA GLU A 67 -3.77 5.85 -22.48
C GLU A 67 -2.49 5.33 -21.81
N LYS A 68 -2.35 5.57 -20.51
CA LYS A 68 -1.19 5.14 -19.71
C LYS A 68 -1.29 3.71 -19.17
N GLN A 69 -2.41 3.02 -19.47
CA GLN A 69 -2.68 1.66 -18.99
C GLN A 69 -2.52 1.52 -17.46
N ILE A 70 -3.04 2.49 -16.71
CA ILE A 70 -2.96 2.49 -15.24
C ILE A 70 -3.77 1.30 -14.72
N SER A 71 -3.07 0.39 -14.05
CA SER A 71 -3.62 -0.85 -13.51
C SER A 71 -3.95 -0.75 -12.02
N TYR A 72 -3.28 0.14 -11.29
CA TYR A 72 -3.46 0.27 -9.84
C TYR A 72 -3.22 1.72 -9.37
N LEU A 73 -4.03 2.14 -8.41
CA LEU A 73 -3.87 3.40 -7.66
C LEU A 73 -3.92 3.10 -6.16
N GLY A 74 -2.75 3.07 -5.53
CA GLY A 74 -2.61 2.93 -4.09
C GLY A 74 -2.73 4.28 -3.37
N VAL A 75 -3.54 4.35 -2.31
CA VAL A 75 -3.66 5.51 -1.42
C VAL A 75 -2.97 5.19 -0.11
N VAL A 76 -1.77 5.72 0.11
CA VAL A 76 -0.95 5.38 1.27
C VAL A 76 -1.59 5.93 2.54
N GLY A 77 -1.66 5.10 3.58
CA GLY A 77 -2.15 5.51 4.90
C GLY A 77 -3.67 5.66 5.02
N ASN A 78 -4.45 5.22 4.03
CA ASN A 78 -5.92 5.28 4.08
C ASN A 78 -6.51 4.21 5.02
N VAL A 79 -6.48 4.52 6.32
CA VAL A 79 -6.79 3.61 7.43
C VAL A 79 -7.83 4.25 8.35
N PHE A 80 -8.76 3.42 8.81
CA PHE A 80 -9.87 3.80 9.67
C PHE A 80 -9.91 2.90 10.90
N SER A 81 -10.32 3.46 12.04
CA SER A 81 -10.51 2.72 13.29
C SER A 81 -11.98 2.51 13.64
N ASP A 82 -12.89 3.14 12.90
CA ASP A 82 -14.32 2.94 13.06
C ASP A 82 -14.97 2.52 11.74
N LEU A 83 -15.80 1.49 11.84
CA LEU A 83 -16.55 0.90 10.74
C LEU A 83 -17.48 1.93 10.11
N SER A 84 -18.07 2.84 10.90
CA SER A 84 -18.95 3.89 10.40
C SER A 84 -18.27 4.79 9.35
N GLN A 85 -16.95 4.95 9.42
CA GLN A 85 -16.18 5.83 8.52
C GLN A 85 -16.05 5.27 7.10
N ILE A 86 -16.31 3.96 6.91
CA ILE A 86 -16.07 3.29 5.62
C ILE A 86 -17.34 2.96 4.84
N GLN A 87 -18.55 3.15 5.41
CA GLN A 87 -19.80 2.76 4.76
C GLN A 87 -19.91 3.27 3.32
N GLU A 88 -19.75 4.57 3.13
CA GLU A 88 -19.83 5.22 1.81
C GLU A 88 -18.54 5.08 1.00
N LYS A 89 -17.46 4.62 1.63
CA LYS A 89 -16.14 4.49 1.01
C LYS A 89 -15.96 3.15 0.34
N ILE A 90 -16.49 2.05 0.88
CA ILE A 90 -16.28 0.70 0.34
C ILE A 90 -16.48 0.64 -1.20
N PRO A 91 -17.55 1.22 -1.80
CA PRO A 91 -17.74 1.16 -3.25
C PRO A 91 -16.69 1.93 -4.08
N LEU A 92 -15.92 2.81 -3.45
CA LEU A 92 -14.91 3.65 -4.09
C LEU A 92 -13.57 2.92 -4.29
N TYR A 93 -13.39 1.73 -3.70
CA TYR A 93 -12.14 0.98 -3.67
C TYR A 93 -12.32 -0.43 -4.24
N ASN A 94 -11.21 -1.05 -4.65
CA ASN A 94 -11.17 -2.42 -5.16
C ASN A 94 -10.83 -3.46 -4.08
N SER A 95 -10.51 -3.03 -2.85
CA SER A 95 -10.24 -3.95 -1.74
C SER A 95 -10.52 -3.33 -0.37
N LEU A 96 -10.72 -4.21 0.62
CA LEU A 96 -10.81 -3.87 2.05
C LEU A 96 -9.96 -4.85 2.86
N PHE A 97 -9.10 -4.30 3.72
CA PHE A 97 -8.31 -5.07 4.69
C PHE A 97 -8.88 -4.83 6.09
N MET A 98 -9.00 -5.90 6.87
CA MET A 98 -9.62 -5.92 8.20
C MET A 98 -8.67 -6.60 9.17
N ASP A 99 -8.20 -5.85 10.16
CA ASP A 99 -7.15 -6.22 11.07
C ASP A 99 -7.49 -5.84 12.52
N GLU A 100 -6.87 -6.55 13.47
CA GLU A 100 -6.79 -6.11 14.87
C GLU A 100 -5.73 -5.01 14.98
N THR A 101 -4.54 -5.33 14.46
CA THR A 101 -3.39 -4.44 14.33
C THR A 101 -2.73 -4.62 12.97
N ALA A 102 -1.87 -3.69 12.56
CA ALA A 102 -1.29 -3.70 11.22
C ALA A 102 -0.63 -5.04 10.88
N GLY A 103 -1.13 -5.71 9.83
CA GLY A 103 -0.55 -6.96 9.32
C GLY A 103 -0.82 -8.18 10.20
N THR A 104 -1.91 -8.20 10.97
CA THR A 104 -2.31 -9.36 11.78
C THR A 104 -2.43 -10.58 10.86
N PRO A 105 -1.71 -11.71 11.06
CA PRO A 105 -1.71 -12.82 10.10
C PRO A 105 -3.11 -13.44 9.86
N THR A 106 -3.98 -13.31 10.86
CA THR A 106 -5.38 -13.75 10.83
C THR A 106 -6.35 -12.63 10.47
N GLY A 107 -5.84 -11.47 10.05
CA GLY A 107 -6.63 -10.42 9.40
C GLY A 107 -7.14 -10.90 8.04
N ILE A 108 -8.13 -10.17 7.52
CA ILE A 108 -8.91 -10.57 6.35
C ILE A 108 -8.78 -9.53 5.25
N GLN A 109 -8.65 -10.02 4.02
CA GLN A 109 -8.58 -9.22 2.81
C GLN A 109 -9.77 -9.58 1.94
N LEU A 110 -10.51 -8.57 1.51
CA LEU A 110 -11.57 -8.68 0.52
C LEU A 110 -11.10 -8.00 -0.76
N GLY A 111 -11.15 -8.73 -1.87
CA GLY A 111 -10.95 -8.18 -3.21
C GLY A 111 -12.30 -8.00 -3.90
N PHE A 112 -12.45 -6.88 -4.61
CA PHE A 112 -13.69 -6.51 -5.27
C PHE A 112 -13.51 -6.46 -6.79
N GLU A 113 -14.51 -6.93 -7.51
CA GLU A 113 -14.58 -6.84 -8.97
C GLU A 113 -16.04 -6.74 -9.41
N ALA A 114 -16.34 -5.92 -10.40
CA ALA A 114 -17.69 -5.78 -10.96
C ALA A 114 -18.79 -5.59 -9.89
N SER A 115 -18.53 -4.73 -8.89
CA SER A 115 -19.43 -4.44 -7.76
C SER A 115 -19.75 -5.65 -6.86
N LYS A 116 -18.88 -6.67 -6.86
CA LYS A 116 -19.02 -7.88 -6.05
C LYS A 116 -17.74 -8.25 -5.31
N VAL A 117 -17.87 -9.01 -4.23
CA VAL A 117 -16.76 -9.70 -3.58
C VAL A 117 -16.23 -10.77 -4.52
N LYS A 118 -14.97 -10.64 -4.94
CA LYS A 118 -14.30 -11.55 -5.86
C LYS A 118 -13.41 -12.55 -5.14
N LEU A 119 -12.71 -12.08 -4.11
CA LEU A 119 -11.71 -12.86 -3.37
C LEU A 119 -11.86 -12.58 -1.88
N ILE A 120 -11.61 -13.61 -1.07
CA ILE A 120 -11.48 -13.49 0.38
C ILE A 120 -10.22 -14.25 0.77
N TYR A 121 -9.30 -13.58 1.46
CA TYR A 121 -8.06 -14.17 1.94
C TYR A 121 -7.83 -13.81 3.40
N MET A 122 -7.11 -14.67 4.12
CA MET A 122 -6.41 -14.25 5.32
C MET A 122 -5.09 -13.57 4.94
N ASN A 123 -4.56 -12.71 5.80
CA ASN A 123 -3.30 -11.99 5.56
C ASN A 123 -2.08 -12.92 5.36
N ASN A 124 -2.16 -14.16 5.84
CA ASN A 124 -1.15 -15.19 5.58
C ASN A 124 -1.26 -15.87 4.20
N GLY A 125 -2.18 -15.43 3.34
CA GLY A 125 -2.39 -15.98 2.00
C GLY A 125 -3.37 -17.16 1.92
N THR A 126 -4.01 -17.56 3.02
CA THR A 126 -5.02 -18.63 3.01
C THR A 126 -6.29 -18.15 2.31
N PRO A 127 -6.72 -18.76 1.19
CA PRO A 127 -7.97 -18.40 0.53
C PRO A 127 -9.18 -18.89 1.33
N LEU A 128 -10.26 -18.12 1.33
CA LEU A 128 -11.53 -18.45 1.96
C LEU A 128 -12.65 -18.33 0.92
N SER A 129 -13.65 -19.21 0.98
CA SER A 129 -14.89 -19.03 0.22
C SER A 129 -15.88 -18.11 0.94
N LYS A 130 -15.76 -18.00 2.26
CA LYS A 130 -16.64 -17.25 3.16
C LYS A 130 -15.86 -16.78 4.39
N TRP A 131 -16.17 -15.59 4.90
CA TRP A 131 -15.72 -15.11 6.20
C TRP A 131 -16.86 -14.43 6.99
N PRO A 132 -17.07 -14.75 8.27
CA PRO A 132 -16.40 -15.81 9.03
C PRO A 132 -16.69 -17.22 8.49
N SER A 133 -15.74 -18.14 8.68
CA SER A 133 -15.79 -19.50 8.13
C SER A 133 -16.80 -20.43 8.81
N ILE A 134 -17.55 -19.94 9.81
CA ILE A 134 -18.57 -20.73 10.50
C ILE A 134 -19.76 -20.92 9.56
N ASN A 135 -20.15 -22.18 9.33
CA ASN A 135 -21.18 -22.56 8.37
C ASN A 135 -22.54 -21.91 8.69
N ASP A 136 -22.97 -21.94 9.96
CA ASP A 136 -24.30 -21.47 10.37
C ASP A 136 -24.42 -19.94 10.50
N PHE A 137 -23.31 -19.20 10.35
CA PHE A 137 -23.35 -17.74 10.42
C PHE A 137 -23.95 -17.16 9.12
N GLN A 138 -25.23 -16.83 9.15
CA GLN A 138 -26.01 -16.39 7.98
C GLN A 138 -25.51 -15.06 7.40
N ASN A 139 -24.93 -14.18 8.22
CA ASN A 139 -24.46 -12.86 7.81
C ASN A 139 -22.99 -12.84 7.35
N GLY A 140 -22.41 -14.01 7.06
CA GLY A 140 -21.06 -14.10 6.54
C GLY A 140 -20.93 -13.47 5.15
N ILE A 141 -19.74 -12.93 4.89
CA ILE A 141 -19.32 -12.42 3.60
C ILE A 141 -18.85 -13.61 2.76
N THR A 142 -19.41 -13.77 1.57
CA THR A 142 -19.15 -14.87 0.65
C THR A 142 -18.72 -14.31 -0.70
N ILE A 143 -17.90 -15.06 -1.43
CA ILE A 143 -17.59 -14.73 -2.82
C ILE A 143 -18.90 -14.60 -3.62
N GLY A 144 -19.01 -13.52 -4.39
CA GLY A 144 -20.18 -13.18 -5.20
C GLY A 144 -21.16 -12.20 -4.54
N ASP A 145 -21.01 -11.94 -3.24
CA ASP A 145 -21.81 -10.92 -2.54
C ASP A 145 -21.71 -9.56 -3.21
N SER A 146 -22.82 -8.82 -3.24
CA SER A 146 -22.79 -7.42 -3.69
C SER A 146 -22.08 -6.54 -2.66
N ILE A 147 -21.21 -5.65 -3.14
CA ILE A 147 -20.53 -4.66 -2.31
C ILE A 147 -21.54 -3.77 -1.57
N SER A 148 -22.70 -3.49 -2.16
CA SER A 148 -23.76 -2.69 -1.54
C SER A 148 -24.29 -3.25 -0.22
N THR A 149 -24.17 -4.57 -0.02
CA THR A 149 -24.61 -5.26 1.21
C THR A 149 -23.49 -5.47 2.22
N LEU A 150 -22.25 -5.14 1.85
CA LEU A 150 -21.07 -5.51 2.62
C LEU A 150 -21.05 -4.82 3.99
N TYR A 151 -21.45 -3.54 4.05
CA TYR A 151 -21.45 -2.78 5.29
C TYR A 151 -22.36 -3.43 6.36
N ASP A 152 -23.58 -3.81 6.00
CA ASP A 152 -24.53 -4.43 6.94
C ASP A 152 -23.99 -5.77 7.46
N LYS A 153 -23.34 -6.56 6.59
CA LYS A 153 -22.65 -7.79 7.00
C LYS A 153 -21.51 -7.51 7.98
N LEU A 154 -20.70 -6.50 7.72
CA LEU A 154 -19.62 -6.09 8.64
C LEU A 154 -20.16 -5.63 9.99
N VAL A 155 -21.27 -4.91 10.02
CA VAL A 155 -21.95 -4.52 11.28
C VAL A 155 -22.42 -5.77 12.04
N ALA A 156 -23.03 -6.73 11.35
CA ALA A 156 -23.44 -7.99 11.97
C ALA A 156 -22.25 -8.79 12.52
N ILE A 157 -21.13 -8.82 11.79
CA ILE A 157 -19.89 -9.50 12.21
C ILE A 157 -19.25 -8.78 13.41
N LYS A 158 -19.23 -7.45 13.43
CA LYS A 158 -18.68 -6.64 14.53
C LYS A 158 -19.33 -6.97 15.87
N ASN A 159 -20.61 -7.34 15.85
CA ASN A 159 -21.38 -7.69 17.04
C ASN A 159 -21.14 -9.13 17.55
N VAL A 160 -20.30 -9.90 16.86
CA VAL A 160 -19.88 -11.23 17.31
C VAL A 160 -18.53 -11.11 18.02
N ALA A 161 -18.49 -11.45 19.32
CA ALA A 161 -17.34 -11.19 20.20
C ALA A 161 -15.99 -11.68 19.64
N VAL A 162 -15.94 -12.85 18.99
CA VAL A 162 -14.70 -13.42 18.44
C VAL A 162 -14.21 -12.73 17.15
N TYR A 163 -15.06 -11.93 16.50
CA TYR A 163 -14.74 -11.28 15.22
C TYR A 163 -14.66 -9.75 15.30
N GLY A 164 -15.24 -9.13 16.33
CA GLY A 164 -15.24 -7.68 16.50
C GLY A 164 -13.85 -7.07 16.41
N ASP A 165 -12.85 -7.73 17.00
CA ASP A 165 -11.48 -7.22 17.01
C ASP A 165 -10.84 -7.17 15.61
N LYS A 166 -11.29 -8.01 14.67
CA LYS A 166 -10.84 -7.95 13.26
C LYS A 166 -11.23 -6.66 12.54
N LEU A 167 -12.10 -5.83 13.14
CA LEU A 167 -12.60 -4.59 12.56
C LEU A 167 -12.07 -3.35 13.30
N GLN A 168 -11.02 -3.49 14.12
CA GLN A 168 -10.36 -2.38 14.82
C GLN A 168 -9.46 -1.54 13.90
N ARG A 169 -8.97 -2.15 12.82
CA ARG A 169 -8.20 -1.49 11.77
C ARG A 169 -8.74 -1.88 10.41
N LEU A 170 -9.26 -0.89 9.70
CA LEU A 170 -9.85 -1.04 8.37
C LEU A 170 -8.99 -0.27 7.37
N SER A 171 -8.55 -0.91 6.31
CA SER A 171 -7.70 -0.24 5.31
C SER A 171 -8.29 -0.35 3.90
N LEU A 172 -8.36 0.79 3.21
CA LEU A 172 -8.89 0.93 1.86
C LEU A 172 -7.79 1.53 0.97
N PHE A 173 -6.83 0.70 0.57
CA PHE A 173 -5.63 1.19 -0.14
C PHE A 173 -5.81 1.26 -1.66
N ASP A 174 -6.55 0.33 -2.26
CA ASP A 174 -6.66 0.20 -3.72
C ASP A 174 -7.85 1.00 -4.25
N LYS A 175 -7.62 2.19 -4.79
CA LYS A 175 -8.68 3.07 -5.27
C LYS A 175 -9.20 2.61 -6.63
N ASN A 176 -10.52 2.47 -6.73
CA ASN A 176 -11.18 2.28 -8.01
C ASN A 176 -11.16 3.60 -8.81
N LEU A 177 -10.37 3.65 -9.89
CA LEU A 177 -10.27 4.80 -10.79
C LEU A 177 -11.53 5.04 -11.66
N THR A 178 -12.49 4.12 -11.69
CA THR A 178 -13.79 4.34 -12.33
C THR A 178 -14.83 4.96 -11.38
N ALA A 179 -14.56 4.94 -10.08
CA ALA A 179 -15.42 5.55 -9.07
C ALA A 179 -15.08 7.04 -8.89
N PRO A 180 -15.98 7.84 -8.30
CA PRO A 180 -15.67 9.22 -7.94
C PRO A 180 -14.48 9.35 -6.97
N PHE A 181 -13.92 10.55 -6.90
CA PHE A 181 -12.91 10.91 -5.91
C PHE A 181 -13.42 10.68 -4.47
N ASP A 182 -12.60 10.11 -3.60
CA ASP A 182 -12.87 10.08 -2.17
C ASP A 182 -12.20 11.30 -1.52
N PRO A 183 -12.96 12.27 -0.95
CA PRO A 183 -12.39 13.42 -0.25
C PRO A 183 -11.39 13.06 0.86
N GLY A 184 -11.52 11.88 1.46
CA GLY A 184 -10.56 11.37 2.46
C GLY A 184 -9.14 11.19 1.90
N MET A 185 -8.99 11.00 0.59
CA MET A 185 -7.69 10.86 -0.06
C MET A 185 -6.83 12.13 0.02
N THR A 186 -7.44 13.31 0.24
CA THR A 186 -6.70 14.57 0.43
C THR A 186 -5.79 14.53 1.67
N GLY A 187 -6.12 13.70 2.67
CA GLY A 187 -5.29 13.50 3.86
C GLY A 187 -4.08 12.58 3.63
N SER A 188 -4.01 11.88 2.49
CA SER A 188 -2.89 10.98 2.17
C SER A 188 -1.69 11.78 1.67
N THR A 189 -0.50 11.49 2.21
CA THR A 189 0.75 12.15 1.80
C THR A 189 1.36 11.56 0.53
N GLN A 190 0.91 10.39 0.09
CA GLN A 190 1.43 9.73 -1.11
C GLN A 190 0.40 8.85 -1.78
N TRP A 191 0.29 8.93 -3.11
CA TRP A 191 -0.39 7.94 -3.93
C TRP A 191 0.60 7.18 -4.82
N GLN A 192 0.33 5.91 -5.09
CA GLN A 192 1.15 5.05 -5.92
C GLN A 192 0.37 4.67 -7.18
N VAL A 193 0.81 5.15 -8.33
CA VAL A 193 0.23 4.82 -9.64
C VAL A 193 1.11 3.78 -10.30
N VAL A 194 0.52 2.65 -10.68
CA VAL A 194 1.23 1.56 -11.35
C VAL A 194 0.59 1.31 -12.71
N THR A 195 1.41 1.15 -13.74
CA THR A 195 0.96 0.75 -15.08
C THR A 195 0.94 -0.77 -15.24
N THR A 196 0.16 -1.24 -16.20
CA THR A 196 0.25 -2.63 -16.67
C THR A 196 1.65 -2.96 -17.17
N THR A 197 2.08 -4.21 -16.97
CA THR A 197 3.35 -4.70 -17.52
C THR A 197 3.24 -4.91 -19.02
N VAL A 198 4.08 -4.21 -19.80
CA VAL A 198 4.19 -4.36 -21.25
C VAL A 198 5.65 -4.59 -21.60
N ASN A 199 5.94 -5.63 -22.39
CA ASN A 199 7.32 -6.02 -22.75
C ASN A 199 8.22 -6.15 -21.51
N LYS A 200 7.73 -6.83 -20.48
CA LYS A 200 8.36 -7.00 -19.17
C LYS A 200 8.59 -5.69 -18.38
N ARG A 201 8.08 -4.55 -18.81
CA ARG A 201 8.28 -3.26 -18.15
C ARG A 201 7.01 -2.68 -17.60
N TRP A 202 7.13 -1.98 -16.47
CA TRP A 202 6.04 -1.25 -15.85
C TRP A 202 6.57 -0.02 -15.12
N GLN A 203 5.70 0.95 -14.90
CA GLN A 203 6.05 2.23 -14.31
C GLN A 203 5.39 2.38 -12.96
N LEU A 204 6.15 2.89 -11.99
CA LEU A 204 5.66 3.36 -10.70
C LEU A 204 5.80 4.89 -10.67
N LEU A 205 4.70 5.58 -10.41
CA LEU A 205 4.73 6.99 -10.01
C LEU A 205 4.30 7.07 -8.54
N GLU A 206 5.17 7.61 -7.70
CA GLU A 206 4.83 8.00 -6.34
C GLU A 206 4.51 9.51 -6.35
N LEU A 207 3.22 9.81 -6.28
CA LEU A 207 2.70 11.17 -6.23
C LEU A 207 2.72 11.65 -4.78
N ASN A 208 3.63 12.54 -4.42
CA ASN A 208 3.78 13.02 -3.05
C ASN A 208 3.03 14.34 -2.86
N PHE A 209 2.17 14.40 -1.84
CA PHE A 209 1.32 15.54 -1.56
C PHE A 209 1.80 16.30 -0.32
N SER A 210 1.67 17.63 -0.36
CA SER A 210 1.84 18.52 0.78
C SER A 210 0.60 19.39 0.90
N SER A 211 -0.04 19.36 2.06
CA SER A 211 -1.28 20.11 2.34
C SER A 211 -2.37 19.92 1.27
N GLY A 212 -2.51 18.69 0.75
CA GLY A 212 -3.51 18.35 -0.26
C GLY A 212 -3.16 18.71 -1.70
N SER A 213 -1.99 19.30 -1.96
CA SER A 213 -1.47 19.62 -3.30
C SER A 213 -0.27 18.76 -3.69
N LEU A 214 -0.16 18.40 -4.97
CA LEU A 214 0.95 17.59 -5.49
C LEU A 214 2.26 18.38 -5.43
N ALA A 215 3.21 17.90 -4.64
CA ALA A 215 4.49 18.57 -4.41
C ALA A 215 5.61 17.97 -5.27
N SER A 216 5.60 16.65 -5.47
CA SER A 216 6.57 15.97 -6.33
C SER A 216 6.04 14.65 -6.87
N ILE A 217 6.69 14.17 -7.93
CA ILE A 217 6.46 12.86 -8.52
C ILE A 217 7.79 12.13 -8.55
N TYR A 218 7.87 10.96 -7.91
CA TYR A 218 8.98 10.03 -8.13
C TYR A 218 8.58 9.01 -9.16
N TYR A 219 9.38 8.91 -10.22
CA TYR A 219 9.15 7.98 -11.31
C TYR A 219 10.18 6.87 -11.25
N THR A 220 9.74 5.63 -11.37
CA THR A 220 10.63 4.49 -11.62
C THR A 220 10.09 3.63 -12.76
N LEU A 221 10.93 3.33 -13.75
CA LEU A 221 10.69 2.27 -14.72
C LEU A 221 11.34 0.99 -14.22
N TYR A 222 10.54 -0.06 -14.10
CA TYR A 222 11.01 -1.40 -13.78
C TYR A 222 11.04 -2.29 -15.02
N GLU A 223 11.92 -3.28 -15.00
CA GLU A 223 11.98 -4.38 -15.95
C GLU A 223 12.02 -5.70 -15.17
N ASN A 224 11.15 -6.64 -15.52
CA ASN A 224 11.18 -8.01 -15.03
C ASN A 224 12.32 -8.76 -15.73
N TYR A 225 13.02 -9.63 -15.00
CA TYR A 225 14.04 -10.51 -15.58
C TYR A 225 13.48 -11.43 -16.70
#